data_AF-A0A4P9XV79-F1
#
_entry.id   AF-A0A4P9XV79-F1
#
_cell.length_a   1.000
_cell.length_b   1.000
_cell.length_c   1.000
_cell.angle_alpha   90.00
_cell.angle_beta   90.00
_cell.angle_gamma   90.00
#
_symmetry.space_group_name_H-M   'P 1'
#
loop_
_entity.id
_entity.type
_entity.pdbx_description
1 polymer ?
#
loop_
_entity_poly.entity_id
_entity_poly.type
_entity_poly.pdbx_seq_one_letter_code
_entity_poly.pdbx_strand_id
1 'polypeptide(L)'
;MAKNGTSNVLLKLKASVEEGKYYEAHQMYRSVCNRYVKAKNYDKAVRLLASGARVLLDHEQYGSGVDLALYLVEVYASAEFPVDKKRLGLIVELIDRIPTNVQSRKQLIAASILWTAKASGTPSGNAELHDHVGALYWKEGDFAEAERHFFLGTTEGAAAWGEMLYE
;
A
#
# COMPACT_ATOMS: atom_id res chain seq x y z
N MET A 1 1.14 -30.20 -7.03
CA MET A 1 -0.21 -30.25 -6.43
C MET A 1 -0.23 -29.39 -5.16
N ALA A 2 -0.81 -28.17 -5.21
CA ALA A 2 -1.15 -27.29 -4.05
C ALA A 2 -1.84 -25.96 -4.48
N LYS A 3 -2.40 -25.88 -5.71
CA LYS A 3 -2.92 -24.61 -6.28
C LYS A 3 -4.36 -24.26 -5.83
N ASN A 4 -5.15 -25.21 -5.30
CA ASN A 4 -6.60 -25.02 -5.16
C ASN A 4 -7.06 -24.41 -3.82
N GLY A 5 -6.27 -24.50 -2.75
CA GLY A 5 -6.71 -24.05 -1.42
C GLY A 5 -6.79 -22.53 -1.28
N THR A 6 -5.81 -21.79 -1.81
CA THR A 6 -5.76 -20.32 -1.69
C THR A 6 -6.82 -19.61 -2.53
N SER A 7 -7.14 -20.16 -3.70
CA SER A 7 -8.19 -19.60 -4.58
C SER A 7 -9.58 -19.67 -3.92
N ASN A 8 -9.91 -20.80 -3.27
CA ASN A 8 -11.22 -20.96 -2.62
C ASN A 8 -11.39 -20.02 -1.41
N VAL A 9 -10.33 -19.83 -0.61
CA VAL A 9 -10.37 -18.87 0.52
C VAL A 9 -10.57 -17.45 0.03
N LEU A 10 -9.85 -17.03 -1.01
CA LEU A 10 -10.01 -15.68 -1.59
C LEU A 10 -11.43 -15.43 -2.12
N LEU A 11 -12.00 -16.40 -2.82
CA LEU A 11 -13.36 -16.29 -3.36
C LEU A 11 -14.40 -16.11 -2.24
N LYS A 12 -14.28 -16.88 -1.15
CA LYS A 12 -15.18 -16.76 0.00
C LYS A 12 -15.04 -15.41 0.71
N LEU A 13 -13.82 -14.93 0.88
CA LEU A 13 -13.58 -13.64 1.53
C LEU A 13 -14.11 -12.47 0.68
N LYS A 14 -13.90 -12.52 -0.63
CA LYS A 14 -14.48 -11.53 -1.55
C LYS A 14 -16.00 -11.54 -1.47
N ALA A 15 -16.63 -12.72 -1.57
CA ALA A 15 -18.09 -12.83 -1.44
C ALA A 15 -18.61 -12.25 -0.12
N SER A 16 -17.90 -12.47 1.00
CA SER A 16 -18.26 -11.87 2.28
C SER A 16 -18.24 -10.33 2.25
N VAL A 17 -17.31 -9.72 1.51
CA VAL A 17 -17.26 -8.26 1.33
C VAL A 17 -18.42 -7.78 0.46
N GLU A 18 -18.71 -8.47 -0.65
CA GLU A 18 -19.85 -8.16 -1.53
C GLU A 18 -21.21 -8.30 -0.82
N GLU A 19 -21.29 -9.17 0.19
CA GLU A 19 -22.45 -9.32 1.07
C GLU A 19 -22.53 -8.24 2.17
N GLY A 20 -21.61 -7.27 2.20
CA GLY A 20 -21.55 -6.18 3.19
C GLY A 20 -21.03 -6.58 4.57
N LYS A 21 -20.48 -7.78 4.73
CA LYS A 21 -19.92 -8.28 6.02
C LYS A 21 -18.47 -7.85 6.18
N TYR A 22 -18.25 -6.53 6.17
CA TYR A 22 -16.92 -5.94 6.07
C TYR A 22 -16.03 -6.24 7.27
N TYR A 23 -16.57 -6.12 8.48
CA TYR A 23 -15.81 -6.38 9.72
C TYR A 23 -15.36 -7.83 9.79
N GLU A 24 -16.28 -8.77 9.55
CA GLU A 24 -16.01 -10.20 9.54
C GLU A 24 -14.99 -10.56 8.46
N ALA A 25 -15.16 -10.03 7.25
CA ALA A 25 -14.22 -10.24 6.16
C ALA A 25 -12.82 -9.72 6.53
N HIS A 26 -12.72 -8.52 7.09
CA HIS A 26 -11.46 -7.92 7.55
C HIS A 26 -10.75 -8.79 8.59
N GLN A 27 -11.46 -9.23 9.64
CA GLN A 27 -10.88 -10.11 10.66
C GLN A 27 -10.43 -11.45 10.06
N MET A 28 -11.18 -11.99 9.10
CA MET A 28 -10.82 -13.22 8.42
C MET A 28 -9.58 -13.07 7.52
N TYR A 29 -9.43 -11.95 6.80
CA TYR A 29 -8.21 -11.61 6.07
C TYR A 29 -6.98 -11.62 6.99
N ARG A 30 -7.06 -10.95 8.14
CA ARG A 30 -5.98 -10.91 9.14
C ARG A 30 -5.66 -12.31 9.68
N SER A 31 -6.68 -13.07 10.07
CA SER A 31 -6.52 -14.43 10.61
C SER A 31 -5.86 -15.39 9.60
N VAL A 32 -6.29 -15.37 8.33
CA VAL A 32 -5.69 -16.21 7.29
C VAL A 32 -4.25 -15.75 7.00
N CYS A 33 -4.00 -14.44 6.97
CA CYS A 33 -2.66 -13.89 6.77
C CYS A 33 -1.68 -14.38 7.86
N ASN A 34 -2.07 -14.26 9.14
CA ASN A 34 -1.29 -14.76 10.27
C ASN A 34 -0.85 -16.22 10.09
N ARG A 35 -1.76 -17.08 9.60
CA ARG A 35 -1.44 -18.49 9.31
C ARG A 35 -0.41 -18.63 8.19
N TYR A 36 -0.53 -17.84 7.12
CA TYR A 36 0.45 -17.85 6.03
C TYR A 36 1.81 -17.32 6.47
N VAL A 37 1.86 -16.24 7.24
CA VAL A 37 3.11 -15.69 7.80
C VAL A 37 3.77 -16.70 8.74
N LYS A 38 3.02 -17.33 9.65
CA LYS A 38 3.54 -18.40 10.54
C LYS A 38 4.12 -19.58 9.76
N ALA A 39 3.51 -19.91 8.62
CA ALA A 39 4.00 -20.94 7.70
C ALA A 39 5.09 -20.44 6.72
N LYS A 40 5.61 -19.22 6.90
CA LYS A 40 6.58 -18.55 6.02
C LYS A 40 6.16 -18.51 4.54
N ASN A 41 4.85 -18.53 4.27
CA ASN A 41 4.30 -18.44 2.93
C ASN A 41 3.95 -16.99 2.58
N TYR A 42 4.99 -16.15 2.51
CA TYR A 42 4.85 -14.71 2.36
C TYR A 42 4.17 -14.30 1.05
N ASP A 43 4.43 -15.01 -0.05
CA ASP A 43 3.75 -14.74 -1.33
C ASP A 43 2.23 -14.92 -1.23
N LYS A 44 1.75 -15.94 -0.50
CA LYS A 44 0.31 -16.12 -0.27
C LYS A 44 -0.25 -15.05 0.67
N ALA A 45 0.49 -14.67 1.70
CA ALA A 45 0.11 -13.58 2.60
C ALA A 45 -0.06 -12.27 1.83
N VAL A 46 0.92 -11.90 1.00
CA VAL A 46 0.87 -10.69 0.16
C VAL A 46 -0.29 -10.73 -0.81
N ARG A 47 -0.51 -11.83 -1.53
CA ARG A 47 -1.65 -11.95 -2.46
C ARG A 47 -2.99 -11.81 -1.74
N LEU A 48 -3.09 -12.38 -0.53
CA LEU A 48 -4.29 -12.30 0.31
C LEU A 48 -4.56 -10.87 0.78
N LEU A 49 -3.57 -10.23 1.38
CA LEU A 49 -3.70 -8.86 1.88
C LEU A 49 -3.97 -7.87 0.74
N ALA A 50 -3.27 -8.00 -0.37
CA ALA A 50 -3.49 -7.17 -1.56
C ALA A 50 -4.91 -7.34 -2.12
N SER A 51 -5.46 -8.55 -2.08
CA SER A 51 -6.84 -8.78 -2.48
C SER A 51 -7.83 -8.16 -1.49
N GLY A 52 -7.59 -8.28 -0.19
CA GLY A 52 -8.50 -7.74 0.82
C GLY A 52 -8.49 -6.21 0.85
N ALA A 53 -7.29 -5.62 0.82
CA ALA A 53 -7.12 -4.17 0.80
C ALA A 53 -7.86 -3.55 -0.39
N ARG A 54 -7.63 -4.05 -1.62
CA ARG A 54 -8.35 -3.56 -2.82
C ARG A 54 -9.86 -3.58 -2.65
N VAL A 55 -10.44 -4.73 -2.33
CA VAL A 55 -11.90 -4.87 -2.29
C VAL A 55 -12.51 -4.02 -1.18
N LEU A 56 -11.86 -3.91 -0.01
CA LEU A 56 -12.34 -3.04 1.07
C LEU A 56 -12.23 -1.55 0.72
N LEU A 57 -11.14 -1.13 0.07
CA LEU A 57 -10.99 0.24 -0.41
C LEU A 57 -12.03 0.58 -1.48
N ASP A 58 -12.31 -0.36 -2.40
CA ASP A 58 -13.32 -0.20 -3.45
C ASP A 58 -14.76 -0.10 -2.90
N HIS A 59 -14.99 -0.60 -1.68
CA HIS A 59 -16.26 -0.47 -0.93
C HIS A 59 -16.22 0.65 0.13
N GLU A 60 -15.28 1.59 0.00
CA GLU A 60 -15.11 2.75 0.89
C GLU A 60 -14.86 2.39 2.37
N GLN A 61 -14.48 1.14 2.65
CA GLN A 61 -14.09 0.68 3.98
C GLN A 61 -12.63 1.03 4.27
N TYR A 62 -12.31 2.33 4.20
CA TYR A 62 -10.94 2.81 4.20
C TYR A 62 -10.14 2.42 5.43
N GLY A 63 -10.76 2.42 6.62
CA GLY A 63 -10.08 1.99 7.85
C GLY A 63 -9.56 0.55 7.76
N SER A 64 -10.41 -0.38 7.34
CA SER A 64 -10.05 -1.79 7.18
C SER A 64 -9.14 -2.03 5.97
N GLY A 65 -9.38 -1.32 4.85
CA GLY A 65 -8.53 -1.40 3.66
C GLY A 65 -7.10 -0.94 3.93
N VAL A 66 -6.94 0.20 4.60
CA VAL A 66 -5.63 0.74 5.00
C VAL A 66 -4.94 -0.16 6.04
N ASP A 67 -5.67 -0.71 7.02
CA ASP A 67 -5.09 -1.69 7.96
C ASP A 67 -4.48 -2.89 7.24
N LEU A 68 -5.19 -3.47 6.24
CA LEU A 68 -4.64 -4.57 5.46
C LEU A 68 -3.46 -4.15 4.58
N ALA A 69 -3.45 -2.93 4.06
CA ALA A 69 -2.33 -2.38 3.28
C ALA A 69 -1.09 -2.15 4.17
N LEU A 70 -1.27 -1.62 5.38
CA LEU A 70 -0.20 -1.49 6.37
C LEU A 70 0.36 -2.86 6.74
N TYR A 71 -0.51 -3.85 6.99
CA TYR A 71 -0.06 -5.21 7.28
C TYR A 71 0.70 -5.83 6.10
N LEU A 72 0.37 -5.46 4.86
CA LEU A 72 1.11 -5.91 3.68
C LEU A 72 2.54 -5.36 3.68
N VAL A 73 2.74 -4.09 4.04
CA VAL A 73 4.06 -3.47 4.18
C VAL A 73 4.86 -4.13 5.32
N GLU A 74 4.22 -4.46 6.44
CA GLU A 74 4.86 -5.21 7.53
C GLU A 74 5.31 -6.61 7.09
N VAL A 75 4.52 -7.30 6.26
CA VAL A 75 4.90 -8.58 5.66
C VAL A 75 6.08 -8.42 4.72
N TYR A 76 6.16 -7.33 3.95
CA TYR A 76 7.33 -7.04 3.12
C TYR A 76 8.59 -6.88 3.96
N ALA A 77 8.53 -6.11 5.04
CA ALA A 77 9.63 -5.94 5.98
C ALA A 77 10.03 -7.28 6.63
N SER A 78 9.06 -8.02 7.16
CA SER A 78 9.30 -9.28 7.88
C SER A 78 9.83 -10.41 6.98
N ALA A 79 9.50 -10.36 5.69
CA ALA A 79 10.00 -11.30 4.68
C ALA A 79 11.32 -10.85 4.04
N GLU A 80 11.88 -9.71 4.48
CA GLU A 80 13.09 -9.10 3.92
C GLU A 80 13.01 -8.93 2.40
N PHE A 81 11.83 -8.57 1.90
CA PHE A 81 11.67 -8.41 0.47
C PHE A 81 12.40 -7.16 -0.04
N PRO A 82 13.08 -7.26 -1.20
CA PRO A 82 13.73 -6.10 -1.80
C PRO A 82 12.69 -5.10 -2.30
N VAL A 83 13.10 -3.84 -2.34
CA VAL A 83 12.33 -2.79 -3.03
C VAL A 83 12.44 -3.04 -4.54
N ASP A 84 11.34 -3.44 -5.17
CA ASP A 84 11.26 -3.64 -6.62
C ASP A 84 9.99 -3.03 -7.21
N LYS A 85 9.96 -2.93 -8.55
CA LYS A 85 8.83 -2.32 -9.28
C LYS A 85 7.49 -2.98 -8.99
N LYS A 86 7.48 -4.30 -8.74
CA LYS A 86 6.24 -5.03 -8.47
C LYS A 86 5.65 -4.64 -7.12
N ARG A 87 6.49 -4.53 -6.09
CA ARG A 87 6.08 -4.20 -4.72
C ARG A 87 5.75 -2.72 -4.57
N LEU A 88 6.57 -1.86 -5.16
CA LEU A 88 6.28 -0.42 -5.24
C LEU A 88 4.98 -0.16 -6.00
N GLY A 89 4.80 -0.78 -7.16
CA GLY A 89 3.57 -0.63 -7.95
C GLY A 89 2.32 -1.05 -7.19
N LEU A 90 2.40 -2.09 -6.35
CA LEU A 90 1.28 -2.48 -5.49
C LEU A 90 1.00 -1.45 -4.39
N ILE A 91 2.03 -0.90 -3.75
CA ILE A 91 1.88 0.15 -2.73
C ILE A 91 1.22 1.39 -3.34
N VAL A 92 1.73 1.84 -4.49
CA VAL A 92 1.18 2.97 -5.25
C VAL A 92 -0.29 2.72 -5.59
N GLU A 93 -0.62 1.55 -6.14
CA GLU A 93 -2.00 1.18 -6.45
C GLU A 93 -2.92 1.28 -5.22
N LEU A 94 -2.46 0.86 -4.04
CA LEU A 94 -3.25 0.92 -2.81
C LEU A 94 -3.38 2.34 -2.27
N ILE A 95 -2.34 3.18 -2.42
CA ILE A 95 -2.38 4.60 -2.05
C ILE A 95 -3.40 5.35 -2.91
N ASP A 96 -3.39 5.12 -4.23
CA ASP A 96 -4.26 5.82 -5.20
C ASP A 96 -5.75 5.50 -5.03
N ARG A 97 -6.07 4.35 -4.41
CA ARG A 97 -7.45 3.98 -4.07
C ARG A 97 -7.99 4.68 -2.82
N ILE A 98 -7.15 5.43 -2.10
CA ILE A 98 -7.55 6.10 -0.86
C ILE A 98 -7.75 7.59 -1.14
N PRO A 99 -8.96 8.14 -0.91
CA PRO A 99 -9.21 9.56 -1.08
C PRO A 99 -8.39 10.44 -0.14
N THR A 100 -8.25 11.70 -0.53
CA THR A 100 -7.37 12.71 0.09
C THR A 100 -7.80 13.11 1.50
N ASN A 101 -9.12 13.09 1.74
CA ASN A 101 -9.73 13.38 3.04
C ASN A 101 -9.60 12.22 4.05
N VAL A 102 -9.12 11.06 3.63
CA VAL A 102 -8.92 9.91 4.51
C VAL A 102 -7.56 10.03 5.20
N GLN A 103 -7.60 10.41 6.47
CA GLN A 103 -6.40 10.67 7.27
C GLN A 103 -5.41 9.48 7.33
N SER A 104 -5.91 8.25 7.28
CA SER A 104 -5.07 7.04 7.34
C SER A 104 -4.24 6.82 6.07
N ARG A 105 -4.52 7.52 4.96
CA ARG A 105 -3.65 7.50 3.77
C ARG A 105 -2.22 7.94 4.07
N LYS A 106 -2.09 9.00 4.88
CA LYS A 106 -0.78 9.52 5.33
C LYS A 106 0.01 8.47 6.12
N GLN A 107 -0.68 7.61 6.86
CA GLN A 107 -0.05 6.50 7.60
C GLN A 107 0.53 5.45 6.65
N LEU A 108 -0.22 5.07 5.59
CA LEU A 108 0.27 4.13 4.58
C LEU A 108 1.47 4.68 3.80
N ILE A 109 1.42 5.97 3.42
CA ILE A 109 2.54 6.66 2.76
C ILE A 109 3.79 6.61 3.65
N ALA A 110 3.68 7.05 4.90
CA ALA A 110 4.80 7.08 5.84
C ALA A 110 5.38 5.68 6.11
N ALA A 111 4.53 4.67 6.31
CA ALA A 111 4.97 3.29 6.52
C ALA A 111 5.69 2.73 5.28
N SER A 112 5.20 3.05 4.09
CA SER A 112 5.79 2.61 2.82
C SER A 112 7.17 3.23 2.60
N ILE A 113 7.31 4.54 2.81
CA ILE A 113 8.61 5.24 2.71
C ILE A 113 9.59 4.65 3.73
N LEU A 114 9.16 4.46 4.98
CA LEU A 114 10.01 3.87 6.02
C LEU A 114 10.46 2.45 5.66
N TRP A 115 9.57 1.62 5.10
CA TRP A 115 9.94 0.29 4.62
C TRP A 115 10.97 0.38 3.50
N THR A 116 10.75 1.23 2.49
CA THR A 116 11.71 1.37 1.39
C THR A 116 13.07 1.84 1.88
N ALA A 117 13.11 2.78 2.83
CA ALA A 117 14.35 3.30 3.39
C ALA A 117 15.19 2.21 4.06
N LYS A 118 14.53 1.38 4.87
CA LYS A 118 15.17 0.25 5.56
C LYS A 118 15.60 -0.84 4.60
N ALA A 119 14.77 -1.18 3.61
CA ALA A 119 15.01 -2.29 2.70
C ALA A 119 16.04 -1.97 1.60
N SER A 120 16.17 -0.71 1.18
CA SER A 120 17.18 -0.29 0.19
C SER A 120 18.47 0.26 0.80
N GLY A 121 18.44 0.65 2.09
CA GLY A 121 19.55 1.36 2.74
C GLY A 121 19.62 2.85 2.41
N THR A 122 18.61 3.40 1.71
CA THR A 122 18.51 4.84 1.39
C THR A 122 17.75 5.55 2.51
N PRO A 123 18.37 6.42 3.33
CA PRO A 123 17.72 6.97 4.52
C PRO A 123 16.40 7.73 4.27
N SER A 124 16.27 8.35 3.10
CA SER A 124 15.07 9.07 2.69
C SER A 124 13.97 8.17 2.12
N GLY A 125 14.24 6.90 1.80
CA GLY A 125 13.31 6.03 1.11
C GLY A 125 13.48 6.05 -0.42
N ASN A 126 12.56 5.41 -1.11
CA ASN A 126 12.61 5.27 -2.56
C ASN A 126 12.19 6.58 -3.27
N ALA A 127 13.07 7.09 -4.14
CA ALA A 127 12.86 8.36 -4.85
C ALA A 127 11.63 8.33 -5.80
N GLU A 128 11.38 7.22 -6.51
CA GLU A 128 10.20 7.11 -7.40
C GLU A 128 8.88 7.15 -6.60
N LEU A 129 8.86 6.55 -5.40
CA LEU A 129 7.71 6.66 -4.50
C LEU A 129 7.51 8.11 -4.02
N HIS A 130 8.60 8.84 -3.78
CA HIS A 130 8.55 10.26 -3.46
C HIS A 130 7.97 11.08 -4.62
N ASP A 131 8.40 10.85 -5.86
CA ASP A 131 7.84 11.53 -7.03
C ASP A 131 6.33 11.33 -7.14
N HIS A 132 5.86 10.08 -6.99
CA HIS A 132 4.44 9.75 -7.05
C HIS A 132 3.64 10.46 -5.95
N VAL A 133 4.12 10.41 -4.70
CA VAL A 133 3.45 11.04 -3.57
C VAL A 133 3.48 12.58 -3.66
N GLY A 134 4.57 13.15 -4.18
CA GLY A 134 4.65 14.58 -4.48
C GLY A 134 3.61 15.02 -5.49
N ALA A 135 3.50 14.28 -6.61
CA ALA A 135 2.50 14.55 -7.63
C ALA A 135 1.06 14.37 -7.13
N LEU A 136 0.83 13.43 -6.21
CA LEU A 136 -0.45 13.30 -5.52
C LEU A 136 -0.78 14.57 -4.72
N TYR A 137 0.10 15.01 -3.83
CA TYR A 137 -0.16 16.20 -3.01
C TYR A 137 -0.28 17.49 -3.83
N TRP A 138 0.49 17.62 -4.92
CA TRP A 138 0.38 18.76 -5.84
C TRP A 138 -1.03 18.84 -6.45
N LYS A 139 -1.55 17.73 -7.00
CA LYS A 139 -2.91 17.67 -7.56
C LYS A 139 -4.00 18.01 -6.56
N GLU A 140 -3.69 17.88 -5.27
CA GLU A 140 -4.61 18.13 -4.16
C GLU A 140 -4.49 19.55 -3.58
N GLY A 141 -3.53 20.34 -4.08
CA GLY A 141 -3.23 21.68 -3.59
C GLY A 141 -2.46 21.71 -2.27
N ASP A 142 -1.96 20.57 -1.78
CA ASP A 142 -1.07 20.50 -0.61
C ASP A 142 0.39 20.71 -1.06
N PHE A 143 0.68 21.92 -1.53
CA PHE A 143 1.98 22.29 -2.09
C PHE A 143 3.14 22.08 -1.11
N ALA A 144 2.89 22.27 0.19
CA ALA A 144 3.90 22.09 1.23
C ALA A 144 4.33 20.63 1.34
N GLU A 145 3.40 19.67 1.35
CA GLU A 145 3.76 18.26 1.35
C GLU A 145 4.31 17.82 -0.01
N ALA A 146 3.77 18.35 -1.12
CA ALA A 146 4.29 18.07 -2.46
C ALA A 146 5.78 18.44 -2.59
N GLU A 147 6.17 19.65 -2.17
CA GLU A 147 7.55 20.12 -2.15
C GLU A 147 8.48 19.17 -1.38
N ARG A 148 8.08 18.76 -0.17
CA ARG A 148 8.88 17.85 0.67
C ARG A 148 9.14 16.52 0.00
N HIS A 149 8.14 16.02 -0.72
CA HIS A 149 8.27 14.76 -1.45
C HIS A 149 9.13 14.92 -2.70
N PHE A 150 8.88 15.92 -3.54
CA PHE A 150 9.69 16.15 -4.74
C PHE A 150 11.16 16.45 -4.44
N PHE A 151 11.46 17.13 -3.33
CA PHE A 151 12.84 17.36 -2.89
C PHE A 151 13.63 16.06 -2.68
N LEU A 152 12.96 14.99 -2.25
CA LEU A 152 13.54 13.66 -2.02
C LEU A 152 13.36 12.71 -3.22
N GLY A 153 12.81 13.25 -4.31
CA GLY A 153 12.44 12.55 -5.52
C GLY A 153 13.59 12.30 -6.49
N THR A 154 13.24 11.95 -7.72
CA THR A 154 14.19 11.85 -8.83
C THR A 154 14.30 13.18 -9.58
N THR A 155 15.08 13.18 -10.67
CA THR A 155 15.12 14.31 -11.60
C THR A 155 13.77 14.58 -12.26
N GLU A 156 12.91 13.57 -12.42
CA GLU A 156 11.55 13.75 -12.94
C GLU A 156 10.69 14.51 -11.92
N GLY A 157 10.77 14.13 -10.63
CA GLY A 157 10.13 14.88 -9.55
C GLY A 157 10.63 16.31 -9.41
N ALA A 158 11.94 16.55 -9.61
CA ALA A 158 12.49 17.91 -9.60
C ALA A 158 11.92 18.78 -10.73
N ALA A 159 11.67 18.21 -11.91
CA ALA A 159 11.03 18.93 -13.01
C ALA A 159 9.56 19.26 -12.67
N ALA A 160 8.81 18.28 -12.16
CA ALA A 160 7.44 18.49 -11.69
C ALA A 160 7.34 19.53 -10.57
N TRP A 161 8.31 19.57 -9.65
CA TRP A 161 8.39 20.60 -8.62
C TRP A 161 8.61 22.00 -9.23
N GLY A 162 9.46 22.11 -10.25
CA GLY A 162 9.66 23.37 -10.97
C GLY A 162 8.38 23.88 -11.64
N GLU A 163 7.58 22.98 -12.21
CA GLU A 163 6.26 23.32 -12.77
C GLU A 163 5.30 23.78 -11.68
N MET A 164 5.21 23.02 -10.58
CA MET A 164 4.37 23.37 -9.42
C MET A 164 4.69 24.75 -8.84
N LEU A 165 5.97 25.15 -8.79
CA LEU A 165 6.39 26.46 -8.25
C LEU A 165 6.01 27.64 -9.16
N TYR A 166 5.67 27.38 -10.42
CA TYR A 166 5.26 28.40 -11.38
C TYR A 166 3.74 28.64 -11.40
N GLU A 167 2.94 27.63 -11.04
CA GLU A 167 1.47 27.71 -10.94
C GLU A 167 0.98 28.66 -9.84
#